data_AF-A0A2M7ZGH3-F1
#
_entry.id   AF-A0A2M7ZGH3-F1
#
_cell.length_a   1.000
_cell.length_b   1.000
_cell.length_c   1.000
_cell.angle_alpha   90.00
_cell.angle_beta   90.00
_cell.angle_gamma   90.00
#
_symmetry.space_group_name_H-M   'P 1'
#
loop_
_entity.id
_entity.type
_entity.pdbx_description
1 polymer ?
#
loop_
_entity_poly.entity_id
_entity_poly.type
_entity_poly.pdbx_seq_one_letter_code
_entity_poly.pdbx_strand_id
1 'polypeptide(L)'
;MILISQAVKDAGGIKYVPGTYTIVGNDGNHFNKSINLQPNNAVSSSVAEALYYASDHLPVYAEFEFQGAVDVDEKNISVADFSLGQNYPNPFNPSTTINFSIPSSTEYYSVLQNISLKVYDILGNEVVTLVDESKPAGNYSVKFDGSSLVSGIYFYKLKTASFVLTKKMLLLK
;
A
#
# COMPACT_ATOMS: atom_id res chain seq x y z
N MET A 1 18.59 20.19 24.47
CA MET A 1 17.65 21.04 23.70
C MET A 1 17.98 20.84 22.23
N ILE A 2 17.04 20.35 21.43
CA ILE A 2 17.26 20.21 19.98
C ILE A 2 17.05 21.60 19.35
N LEU A 3 18.11 22.13 18.77
CA LEU A 3 18.05 23.36 17.99
C LEU A 3 17.63 23.00 16.56
N ILE A 4 16.51 23.55 16.12
CA ILE A 4 15.99 23.33 14.76
C ILE A 4 16.17 24.63 14.00
N SER A 5 16.76 24.55 12.81
CA SER A 5 16.94 25.69 11.92
C SER A 5 15.59 26.34 11.61
N GLN A 6 15.55 27.68 11.61
CA GLN A 6 14.35 28.44 11.28
C GLN A 6 13.84 28.11 9.87
N ALA A 7 14.73 27.76 8.95
CA ALA A 7 14.37 27.30 7.61
C ALA A 7 13.48 26.04 7.62
N VAL A 8 13.65 25.13 8.58
CA VAL A 8 12.80 23.92 8.71
C VAL A 8 11.39 24.27 9.22
N LYS A 9 11.27 25.34 10.01
CA LYS A 9 9.97 25.85 10.49
C LYS A 9 9.24 26.62 9.39
N ASP A 10 9.98 27.34 8.56
CA ASP A 10 9.42 28.22 7.53
C ASP A 10 9.11 27.46 6.22
N ALA A 11 9.77 26.33 5.94
CA ALA A 11 9.69 25.60 4.66
C ALA A 11 8.53 24.57 4.52
N GLY A 12 7.45 24.70 5.30
CA GLY A 12 6.20 23.98 4.96
C GLY A 12 5.79 22.84 5.88
N GLY A 13 5.63 23.13 7.17
CA GLY A 13 4.75 22.33 8.02
C GLY A 13 5.41 21.30 8.92
N ILE A 14 6.73 21.21 8.97
CA ILE A 14 7.42 20.30 9.92
C ILE A 14 7.42 20.92 11.32
N LYS A 15 6.75 20.26 12.27
CA LYS A 15 6.69 20.64 13.68
C LYS A 15 7.36 19.59 14.54
N TYR A 16 8.39 19.98 15.29
CA TYR A 16 8.96 19.11 16.31
C TYR A 16 7.97 18.95 17.47
N VAL A 17 7.79 17.71 17.91
CA VAL A 17 6.95 17.37 19.06
C VAL A 17 7.76 17.55 20.35
N PRO A 18 7.46 18.54 21.20
CA PRO A 18 8.26 18.81 22.38
C PRO A 18 8.29 17.62 23.35
N GLY A 19 9.48 17.30 23.88
CA GLY A 19 9.66 16.25 24.89
C GLY A 19 9.88 14.83 24.36
N THR A 20 9.94 14.64 23.04
CA THR A 20 10.08 13.32 22.39
C THR A 20 11.53 12.89 22.15
N TYR A 21 12.52 13.66 22.62
CA TYR A 21 13.91 13.34 22.33
C TYR A 21 14.44 12.20 23.21
N THR A 22 14.97 11.15 22.58
CA THR A 22 15.68 10.05 23.27
C THR A 22 17.09 9.96 22.73
N ILE A 23 18.06 9.99 23.62
CA ILE A 23 19.48 9.88 23.29
C ILE A 23 19.82 8.39 23.20
N VAL A 24 20.36 7.94 22.07
CA VAL A 24 20.84 6.57 21.85
C VAL A 24 22.33 6.57 21.52
N GLY A 25 23.03 5.50 21.89
CA GLY A 25 24.46 5.36 21.61
C GLY A 25 24.77 5.07 20.13
N ASN A 26 26.00 5.40 19.72
CA ASN A 26 26.46 5.49 18.32
C ASN A 26 26.81 4.18 17.59
N ASP A 27 26.08 3.07 17.72
CA ASP A 27 26.30 1.95 16.78
C ASP A 27 25.11 1.01 16.56
N GLY A 28 23.94 1.31 17.12
CA GLY A 28 22.71 0.53 16.92
C GLY A 28 22.75 -0.93 17.42
N ASN A 29 23.85 -1.43 17.99
CA ASN A 29 23.97 -2.83 18.46
C ASN A 29 24.81 -2.98 19.75
N HIS A 30 25.86 -2.19 19.95
CA HIS A 30 26.60 -2.12 21.20
C HIS A 30 26.48 -0.71 21.75
N PHE A 31 25.36 -0.48 22.45
CA PHE A 31 25.30 0.55 23.49
C PHE A 31 26.66 0.60 24.17
N ASN A 32 27.24 1.79 24.30
CA ASN A 32 28.49 2.08 24.99
C ASN A 32 28.41 1.67 26.47
N LYS A 33 28.15 0.37 26.71
CA LYS A 33 27.78 -0.28 27.96
C LYS A 33 28.95 -0.17 28.91
N SER A 34 30.16 -0.25 28.38
CA SER A 34 31.38 -0.04 29.13
C SER A 34 31.43 1.36 29.77
N ILE A 35 30.90 2.40 29.12
CA ILE A 35 30.85 3.77 29.69
C ILE A 35 29.59 4.00 30.52
N ASN A 36 28.46 3.39 30.15
CA ASN A 36 27.14 3.66 30.76
C ASN A 36 26.69 2.65 31.82
N LEU A 37 27.38 1.52 32.02
CA LEU A 37 27.08 0.53 33.06
C LEU A 37 28.26 0.36 34.02
N GLN A 38 27.98 0.46 35.31
CA GLN A 38 28.97 0.13 36.33
C GLN A 38 29.14 -1.40 36.46
N PRO A 39 30.37 -1.88 36.77
CA PRO A 39 31.62 -1.12 36.81
C PRO A 39 32.28 -1.01 35.43
N ASN A 40 32.68 0.22 35.07
CA ASN A 40 33.60 0.47 33.97
C ASN A 40 35.03 0.23 34.48
N ASN A 41 35.74 -0.75 33.92
CA ASN A 41 37.12 -1.05 34.32
C ASN A 41 38.16 -0.33 33.44
N ALA A 42 37.73 0.40 32.40
CA ALA A 42 38.62 1.09 31.46
C ALA A 42 39.00 2.51 31.93
N VAL A 43 38.10 3.20 32.64
CA VAL A 43 38.33 4.52 33.26
C VAL A 43 37.56 4.62 34.57
N SER A 44 37.97 5.52 35.48
CA SER A 44 37.26 5.74 36.75
C SER A 44 35.83 6.26 36.52
N SER A 45 34.93 6.03 37.48
CA SER A 45 33.53 6.49 37.41
C SER A 45 33.41 8.00 37.14
N SER A 46 34.27 8.80 37.75
CA SER A 46 34.31 10.26 37.55
C SER A 46 34.67 10.65 36.11
N VAL A 47 35.54 9.89 35.44
CA VAL A 47 35.94 10.13 34.06
C VAL A 47 34.86 9.63 33.10
N ALA A 48 34.24 8.49 33.39
CA ALA A 48 33.09 7.99 32.63
C ALA A 48 31.91 8.97 32.66
N GLU A 49 31.58 9.51 33.84
CA GLU A 49 30.56 10.55 34.01
C GLU A 49 30.92 11.81 33.23
N ALA A 50 32.16 12.30 33.34
CA ALA A 50 32.61 13.49 32.60
C ALA A 50 32.52 13.30 31.08
N LEU A 51 32.92 12.15 30.55
CA LEU A 51 32.82 11.84 29.11
C LEU A 51 31.37 11.71 28.64
N TYR A 52 30.48 11.15 29.48
CA TYR A 52 29.05 11.09 29.20
C TYR A 52 28.44 12.50 29.10
N TYR A 53 28.74 13.38 30.06
CA TYR A 53 28.22 14.75 30.06
C TYR A 53 28.88 15.68 29.04
N ALA A 54 30.13 15.41 28.65
CA ALA A 54 30.87 16.19 27.66
C ALA A 54 30.66 15.72 26.21
N SER A 55 30.00 14.57 25.99
CA SER A 55 29.77 14.03 24.64
C SER A 55 28.69 14.84 23.91
N ASP A 56 29.07 15.48 22.80
CA ASP A 56 28.22 16.28 21.93
C ASP A 56 27.69 15.49 20.71
N HIS A 57 28.04 14.21 20.58
CA HIS A 57 27.72 13.36 19.42
C HIS A 57 26.98 12.07 19.82
N LEU A 58 26.04 12.16 20.76
CA LEU A 58 25.12 11.05 20.98
C LEU A 58 23.97 11.14 19.95
N PRO A 59 23.73 10.11 19.12
CA PRO A 59 22.57 10.11 18.23
C PRO A 59 21.28 10.32 19.02
N VAL A 60 20.38 11.15 18.50
CA VAL A 60 19.12 11.50 19.14
C VAL A 60 17.97 11.12 18.22
N TYR A 61 17.03 10.35 18.73
CA TYR A 61 15.71 10.20 18.11
C TYR A 61 14.83 11.35 18.59
N ALA A 62 14.09 11.98 17.69
CA ALA A 62 13.11 13.02 17.98
C ALA A 62 11.94 12.87 17.02
N GLU A 63 10.74 13.15 17.50
CA GLU A 63 9.54 13.04 16.69
C GLU A 63 9.20 14.38 16.02
N PHE A 64 8.85 14.30 14.73
CA PHE A 64 8.45 15.45 13.92
C PHE A 64 7.13 15.14 13.22
N GLU A 65 6.19 16.07 13.33
CA GLU A 65 4.91 16.04 12.62
C GLU A 65 5.01 16.86 11.33
N PHE A 66 4.42 16.36 10.25
CA PHE A 66 4.30 17.08 8.98
C PHE A 66 2.85 17.58 8.83
N GLN A 67 2.67 18.89 8.88
CA GLN A 67 1.37 19.53 8.67
C GLN A 67 1.22 19.94 7.20
N GLY A 68 0.48 19.12 6.46
CA GLY A 68 0.14 19.36 5.06
C GLY A 68 0.79 18.32 4.15
N ALA A 69 -0.06 17.59 3.43
CA ALA A 69 0.38 16.86 2.25
C ALA A 69 0.80 17.90 1.20
N VAL A 70 2.08 18.16 1.08
CA VAL A 70 2.62 18.90 -0.08
C VAL A 70 2.65 17.94 -1.24
N ASP A 71 1.75 18.19 -2.18
CA ASP A 71 1.64 17.49 -3.45
C ASP A 71 2.95 17.66 -4.23
N VAL A 72 3.62 16.55 -4.49
CA VAL A 72 4.78 16.48 -5.37
C VAL A 72 4.24 15.93 -6.68
N ASP A 73 3.89 16.86 -7.58
CA ASP A 73 3.67 16.68 -9.02
C ASP A 73 3.34 15.21 -9.38
N GLU A 74 2.05 14.84 -9.33
CA GLU A 74 1.49 13.47 -9.47
C GLU A 74 2.18 12.62 -10.55
N LYS A 75 3.37 12.10 -10.27
CA LYS A 75 3.67 10.73 -10.60
C LYS A 75 3.01 9.94 -9.50
N ASN A 76 1.71 9.70 -9.70
CA ASN A 76 1.02 8.55 -9.16
C ASN A 76 2.02 7.41 -9.10
N ILE A 77 2.52 7.09 -7.90
CA ILE A 77 3.00 5.75 -7.64
C ILE A 77 1.73 4.94 -7.77
N SER A 78 1.40 4.56 -9.01
CA SER A 78 0.28 3.69 -9.31
C SER A 78 0.65 2.37 -8.69
N VAL A 79 0.27 2.22 -7.42
CA VAL A 79 -0.23 0.94 -6.93
C VAL A 79 -1.17 0.50 -8.03
N ALA A 80 -0.79 -0.54 -8.78
CA ALA A 80 -1.51 -0.91 -10.00
C ALA A 80 -3.02 -0.84 -9.70
N ASP A 81 -3.80 -0.17 -10.53
CA ASP A 81 -5.23 -0.13 -10.25
C ASP A 81 -5.82 -1.51 -10.56
N PHE A 82 -6.91 -1.85 -9.88
CA PHE A 82 -7.74 -2.94 -10.34
C PHE A 82 -8.17 -2.68 -11.78
N SER A 83 -8.00 -3.68 -12.63
CA SER A 83 -8.29 -3.55 -14.06
C SER A 83 -9.31 -4.58 -14.49
N LEU A 84 -10.25 -4.18 -15.35
CA LEU A 84 -11.18 -5.07 -16.02
C LEU A 84 -11.07 -4.84 -17.52
N GLY A 85 -10.47 -5.81 -18.20
CA GLY A 85 -10.26 -5.80 -19.63
C GLY A 85 -11.57 -5.95 -20.41
N GLN A 86 -11.57 -5.47 -21.64
CA GLN A 86 -12.63 -5.81 -22.59
C GLN A 86 -12.55 -7.30 -22.92
N ASN A 87 -13.69 -7.98 -22.94
CA ASN A 87 -13.75 -9.38 -23.33
C ASN A 87 -13.24 -9.55 -24.78
N TYR A 88 -12.49 -10.61 -25.06
CA TYR A 88 -11.99 -10.91 -26.40
C TYR A 88 -12.25 -12.37 -26.78
N PRO A 89 -12.86 -12.64 -27.94
CA PRO A 89 -13.38 -11.67 -28.92
C PRO A 89 -14.61 -10.89 -28.40
N ASN A 90 -14.88 -9.70 -28.96
CA ASN A 90 -16.14 -8.96 -28.79
C ASN A 90 -16.46 -8.22 -30.10
N PRO A 91 -17.56 -8.56 -30.82
CA PRO A 91 -18.59 -9.54 -30.45
C PRO A 91 -18.06 -10.98 -30.37
N PHE A 92 -18.75 -11.87 -29.65
CA PHE A 92 -18.31 -13.26 -29.46
C PHE A 92 -19.39 -14.29 -29.83
N ASN A 93 -18.97 -15.49 -30.20
CA ASN A 93 -19.84 -16.64 -30.50
C ASN A 93 -19.15 -17.98 -30.21
N PRO A 94 -19.70 -18.86 -29.35
CA PRO A 94 -20.49 -18.55 -28.16
C PRO A 94 -19.58 -18.22 -26.96
N SER A 95 -18.26 -18.32 -27.11
CA SER A 95 -17.30 -18.13 -26.01
C SER A 95 -16.41 -16.91 -26.17
N THR A 96 -16.07 -16.29 -25.05
CA THR A 96 -15.13 -15.17 -24.95
C THR A 96 -14.26 -15.32 -23.71
N THR A 97 -13.18 -14.55 -23.63
CA THR A 97 -12.29 -14.51 -22.49
C THR A 97 -12.32 -13.13 -21.86
N ILE A 98 -12.47 -13.07 -20.54
CA ILE A 98 -12.46 -11.85 -19.75
C ILE A 98 -11.18 -11.83 -18.93
N ASN A 99 -10.37 -10.79 -19.12
CA ASN A 99 -9.12 -10.60 -18.37
C ASN A 99 -9.32 -9.51 -17.32
N PHE A 100 -8.77 -9.71 -16.13
CA PHE A 100 -8.76 -8.71 -15.06
C PHE A 100 -7.49 -8.82 -14.21
N SER A 101 -7.14 -7.72 -13.55
CA SER A 101 -5.95 -7.65 -12.69
C SER A 101 -6.35 -7.25 -11.27
N ILE A 102 -5.79 -7.97 -10.31
CA ILE A 102 -5.83 -7.65 -8.88
C ILE A 102 -4.46 -7.08 -8.51
N PRO A 103 -4.38 -5.86 -7.98
CA PRO A 103 -3.10 -5.28 -7.64
C PRO A 103 -2.57 -5.76 -6.30
N SER A 104 -1.26 -5.65 -6.15
CA SER A 104 -0.61 -5.85 -4.85
C SER A 104 -1.00 -4.71 -3.93
N SER A 105 -1.58 -5.02 -2.77
CA SER A 105 -1.77 -4.02 -1.73
C SER A 105 -0.42 -3.47 -1.29
N THR A 106 -0.37 -2.17 -1.01
CA THR A 106 0.80 -1.48 -0.43
C THR A 106 1.10 -1.97 0.99
N GLU A 107 0.11 -2.55 1.67
CA GLU A 107 0.33 -3.22 2.93
C GLU A 107 1.03 -4.55 2.69
N TYR A 108 2.27 -4.57 3.16
CA TYR A 108 3.19 -5.68 3.30
C TYR A 108 2.44 -7.01 3.56
N TYR A 109 2.80 -8.04 2.79
CA TYR A 109 2.17 -9.37 2.65
C TYR A 109 1.04 -9.48 1.61
N SER A 110 1.11 -10.55 0.82
CA SER A 110 0.08 -10.99 -0.11
C SER A 110 -1.24 -11.26 0.62
N VAL A 111 -2.09 -10.24 0.73
CA VAL A 111 -3.45 -10.40 1.27
C VAL A 111 -4.34 -10.94 0.15
N LEU A 112 -5.14 -11.97 0.46
CA LEU A 112 -6.21 -12.41 -0.44
C LEU A 112 -7.27 -11.31 -0.49
N GLN A 113 -7.72 -10.95 -1.69
CA GLN A 113 -8.75 -9.96 -1.92
C GLN A 113 -10.04 -10.64 -2.35
N ASN A 114 -11.14 -10.29 -1.68
CA ASN A 114 -12.47 -10.79 -2.03
C ASN A 114 -12.91 -10.15 -3.35
N ILE A 115 -13.09 -10.98 -4.37
CA ILE A 115 -13.53 -10.54 -5.69
C ILE A 115 -14.75 -11.32 -6.16
N SER A 116 -15.64 -10.64 -6.88
CA SER A 116 -16.74 -11.29 -7.59
C SER A 116 -16.80 -10.77 -9.03
N LEU A 117 -16.84 -11.69 -9.99
CA LEU A 117 -17.02 -11.41 -11.41
C LEU A 117 -18.32 -12.07 -11.84
N LYS A 118 -19.31 -11.26 -12.22
CA LYS A 118 -20.66 -11.73 -12.55
C LYS A 118 -21.17 -11.11 -13.84
N VAL A 119 -22.00 -11.86 -14.57
CA VAL A 119 -22.64 -11.47 -15.83
C VAL A 119 -24.11 -11.13 -15.59
N TYR A 120 -24.59 -10.08 -16.24
CA TYR A 120 -25.92 -9.53 -16.12
C TYR A 120 -26.55 -9.28 -17.49
N ASP A 121 -27.87 -9.37 -17.57
CA ASP A 121 -28.65 -8.96 -18.74
C ASP A 121 -28.89 -7.43 -18.77
N ILE A 122 -29.62 -6.96 -19.79
CA ILE A 122 -29.97 -5.53 -19.94
C ILE A 122 -30.93 -5.00 -18.87
N LEU A 123 -31.65 -5.89 -18.19
CA LEU A 123 -32.56 -5.56 -17.10
C LEU A 123 -31.84 -5.54 -15.75
N GLY A 124 -30.57 -5.97 -15.71
CA GLY A 124 -29.76 -6.04 -14.51
C GLY A 124 -29.91 -7.33 -13.72
N ASN A 125 -30.56 -8.36 -14.28
CA ASN A 125 -30.64 -9.67 -13.64
C ASN A 125 -29.29 -10.37 -13.74
N GLU A 126 -28.85 -11.00 -12.66
CA GLU A 126 -27.66 -11.85 -12.65
C GLU A 126 -27.93 -13.12 -13.47
N VAL A 127 -27.13 -13.35 -14.50
CA VAL A 127 -27.26 -14.48 -15.42
C VAL A 127 -26.28 -15.59 -15.04
N VAL A 128 -25.06 -15.21 -14.66
CA VAL A 128 -24.00 -16.16 -14.32
C VAL A 128 -23.01 -15.53 -13.35
N THR A 129 -22.52 -16.32 -12.40
CA THR A 129 -21.35 -15.98 -11.58
C THR A 129 -20.13 -16.71 -12.13
N LEU A 130 -19.09 -15.96 -12.52
CA LEU A 130 -17.86 -16.49 -13.10
C LEU A 130 -16.76 -16.68 -12.04
N VAL A 131 -16.71 -15.76 -11.07
CA VAL A 131 -15.78 -15.79 -9.94
C VAL A 131 -16.50 -15.23 -8.72
N ASP A 132 -16.35 -15.85 -7.56
CA ASP A 132 -16.82 -15.34 -6.27
C ASP A 132 -15.96 -15.93 -5.14
N GLU A 133 -14.72 -15.47 -5.03
CA GLU A 133 -13.74 -16.02 -4.10
C GLU A 133 -12.64 -15.01 -3.73
N SER A 134 -11.85 -15.33 -2.71
CA SER A 134 -10.68 -14.55 -2.31
C SER A 134 -9.46 -14.93 -3.15
N LYS A 135 -8.89 -14.00 -3.91
CA LYS A 135 -7.73 -14.24 -4.78
C LYS A 135 -6.53 -13.34 -4.40
N PRO A 136 -5.29 -13.83 -4.53
CA PRO A 136 -4.10 -12.98 -4.34
C PRO A 136 -3.96 -11.96 -5.47
N ALA A 137 -3.05 -10.99 -5.29
CA ALA A 137 -2.64 -10.10 -6.37
C ALA A 137 -2.12 -10.89 -7.58
N GLY A 138 -2.49 -10.46 -8.78
CA GLY A 138 -2.14 -11.14 -10.02
C GLY A 138 -3.06 -10.80 -11.18
N ASN A 139 -2.73 -11.36 -12.35
CA ASN A 139 -3.53 -11.28 -13.55
C ASN A 139 -4.31 -12.57 -13.75
N TYR A 140 -5.59 -12.43 -14.06
CA TYR A 140 -6.52 -13.54 -14.20
C TYR A 140 -7.22 -13.49 -15.55
N SER A 141 -7.55 -14.67 -16.05
CA SER A 141 -8.25 -14.86 -17.31
C SER A 141 -9.36 -15.88 -17.08
N VAL A 142 -10.60 -15.50 -17.38
CA VAL A 142 -11.77 -16.35 -17.17
C VAL A 142 -12.51 -16.51 -18.48
N LYS A 143 -12.74 -17.78 -18.85
CA LYS A 143 -13.53 -18.12 -20.02
C LYS A 143 -15.01 -18.02 -19.68
N PHE A 144 -15.77 -17.35 -20.53
CA PHE A 144 -17.21 -17.29 -20.47
C PHE A 144 -17.80 -17.99 -21.70
N ASP A 145 -18.75 -18.91 -21.47
CA ASP A 145 -19.54 -19.55 -22.51
C ASP A 145 -21.00 -19.09 -22.42
N GLY A 146 -21.46 -18.41 -23.47
CA GLY A 146 -22.83 -17.94 -23.64
C GLY A 146 -23.72 -18.89 -24.42
N SER A 147 -23.33 -20.16 -24.60
CA SER A 147 -24.08 -21.16 -25.38
C SER A 147 -25.53 -21.36 -24.91
N SER A 148 -25.82 -21.17 -23.61
CA SER A 148 -27.17 -21.24 -23.03
C SER A 148 -27.96 -19.93 -23.11
N LEU A 149 -27.35 -18.84 -23.60
CA LEU A 149 -27.94 -17.51 -23.63
C LEU A 149 -28.42 -17.12 -25.04
N VAL A 150 -29.33 -16.15 -25.10
CA VAL A 150 -29.81 -15.56 -26.35
C VAL A 150 -28.84 -14.49 -26.87
N SER A 151 -28.76 -14.30 -28.19
CA SER A 151 -27.99 -13.20 -28.79
C SER A 151 -28.45 -11.86 -28.22
N GLY A 152 -27.50 -11.00 -27.88
CA GLY A 152 -27.82 -9.72 -27.26
C GLY A 152 -26.66 -9.09 -26.49
N ILE A 153 -26.98 -7.97 -25.86
CA ILE A 153 -26.04 -7.21 -25.04
C ILE A 153 -26.08 -7.76 -23.61
N TYR A 154 -24.90 -7.99 -23.05
CA TYR A 154 -24.72 -8.37 -21.66
C TYR A 154 -23.70 -7.45 -21.01
N PHE A 155 -23.75 -7.38 -19.68
CA PHE A 155 -22.78 -6.65 -18.87
C PHE A 155 -22.07 -7.61 -17.94
N TYR A 156 -20.78 -7.42 -17.73
CA TYR A 156 -20.06 -8.12 -16.68
C TYR A 156 -19.48 -7.12 -15.70
N LYS A 157 -19.59 -7.45 -14.41
CA LYS A 157 -19.18 -6.60 -13.30
C LYS A 157 -18.14 -7.32 -12.46
N LEU A 158 -16.98 -6.69 -12.30
CA LEU A 158 -15.98 -7.05 -11.31
C LEU A 158 -16.20 -6.18 -10.07
N LYS A 159 -16.58 -6.80 -8.96
CA LYS A 159 -16.84 -6.13 -7.68
C LYS A 159 -15.87 -6.61 -6.62
N THR A 160 -15.40 -5.66 -5.82
CA THR A 160 -14.59 -5.89 -4.62
C THR A 160 -15.23 -5.17 -3.43
N ALA A 161 -14.50 -5.09 -2.30
CA ALA A 161 -14.96 -4.36 -1.13
C ALA A 161 -15.11 -2.84 -1.38
N SER A 162 -14.25 -2.25 -2.20
CA SER A 162 -14.13 -0.79 -2.35
C SER A 162 -14.56 -0.23 -3.71
N PHE A 163 -14.64 -1.05 -4.76
CA PHE A 163 -15.02 -0.57 -6.09
C PHE A 163 -15.78 -1.62 -6.92
N VAL A 164 -16.40 -1.13 -7.99
CA VAL A 164 -17.12 -1.93 -8.99
C VAL A 164 -16.72 -1.45 -10.38
N LEU A 165 -16.19 -2.35 -11.20
CA LEU A 165 -15.91 -2.11 -12.62
C LEU A 165 -16.93 -2.86 -13.47
N THR A 166 -17.49 -2.20 -14.47
CA THR A 166 -18.48 -2.78 -15.38
C THR A 166 -18.04 -2.60 -16.83
N LYS A 167 -18.25 -3.64 -17.64
CA LYS A 167 -18.02 -3.60 -19.09
C LYS A 167 -19.19 -4.27 -19.81
N LYS A 168 -19.40 -3.89 -21.07
CA LYS A 168 -20.44 -4.44 -21.95
C LYS A 168 -19.83 -5.44 -22.93
N MET A 169 -20.59 -6.45 -23.32
CA MET A 169 -20.24 -7.43 -24.34
C MET A 169 -21.44 -7.74 -25.24
N LEU A 170 -21.17 -8.15 -26.48
CA LEU A 170 -22.20 -8.53 -27.46
C LEU A 170 -22.04 -10.00 -27.83
N LEU A 171 -23.04 -10.81 -27.49
CA LEU A 171 -23.14 -12.21 -27.91
C LEU A 171 -23.86 -12.28 -29.26
N LEU A 172 -23.22 -12.92 -30.24
CA LEU A 172 -23.80 -13.29 -31.51
C LEU A 172 -23.93 -14.81 -31.58
N LYS A 173 -25.08 -15.31 -31.99
CA LYS A 173 -25.29 -16.68 -32.45
C LYS A 173 -25.69 -16.67 -33.92
#